data_AF-R5VSV7-F1
#
_entry.id   AF-R5VSV7-F1
#
_cell.length_a   1.000
_cell.length_b   1.000
_cell.length_c   1.000
_cell.angle_alpha   90.00
_cell.angle_beta   90.00
_cell.angle_gamma   90.00
#
_symmetry.space_group_name_H-M   'P 1'
#
loop_
_entity.id
_entity.type
_entity.pdbx_description
1 polymer ?
#
loop_
_entity_poly.entity_id
_entity_poly.type
_entity_poly.pdbx_seq_one_letter_code
_entity_poly.pdbx_strand_id
1 'polypeptide(L)' 'MICINGEMKEGYDEKSLAYMIEQEGFNISRIATEINGEIISKKQYNETILHSGDSIEVVSFVGGG' A
#
# COMPACT_ATOMS: atom_id res chain seq x y z
N MET A 1 -10.64 -7.75 4.57
CA MET A 1 -10.58 -6.36 5.05
C MET A 1 -9.15 -6.06 5.47
N ILE A 2 -8.59 -4.93 5.06
CA ILE A 2 -7.23 -4.49 5.40
C ILE A 2 -7.28 -3.10 6.06
N CYS A 3 -6.21 -2.69 6.73
CA CYS A 3 -6.05 -1.34 7.28
C CYS A 3 -5.06 -0.56 6.41
N ILE A 4 -5.43 0.62 5.91
CA ILE A 4 -4.56 1.50 5.13
C ILE A 4 -4.45 2.84 5.88
N ASN A 5 -3.25 3.20 6.36
CA ASN A 5 -3.01 4.42 7.15
C ASN A 5 -4.00 4.61 8.31
N GLY A 6 -4.37 3.51 8.99
CA GLY A 6 -5.35 3.53 10.08
C GLY A 6 -6.82 3.44 9.66
N GLU A 7 -7.15 3.43 8.36
CA GLU A 7 -8.52 3.27 7.86
C GLU A 7 -8.80 1.84 7.40
N MET A 8 -9.89 1.25 7.89
CA MET A 8 -10.33 -0.08 7.47
C MET A 8 -10.99 -0.03 6.09
N LYS A 9 -10.54 -0.89 5.17
CA LYS A 9 -11.04 -0.98 3.78
C LYS A 9 -11.35 -2.43 3.39
N GLU A 10 -12.39 -2.59 2.59
CA GLU A 10 -12.81 -3.87 2.02
C GLU A 10 -12.50 -3.91 0.51
N GLY A 11 -12.57 -5.10 -0.10
CA GLY A 11 -12.37 -5.27 -1.54
C GLY A 11 -10.91 -5.42 -2.01
N TYR A 12 -9.93 -5.38 -1.10
CA TYR A 12 -8.51 -5.55 -1.42
C TYR A 12 -7.94 -6.95 -1.17
N ASP A 13 -8.76 -7.87 -0.65
CA ASP A 13 -8.34 -9.27 -0.45
C ASP A 13 -7.98 -9.92 -1.79
N GLU A 14 -6.86 -10.66 -1.82
CA GLU A 14 -6.30 -11.28 -3.02
C GLU A 14 -5.92 -10.30 -4.16
N LYS A 15 -5.86 -8.99 -3.87
CA LYS A 15 -5.38 -7.98 -4.82
C LYS A 15 -3.91 -7.68 -4.59
N SER A 16 -3.21 -7.24 -5.63
CA SER A 16 -1.83 -6.80 -5.48
C SER A 16 -1.76 -5.45 -4.75
N LEU A 17 -0.64 -5.20 -4.08
CA LEU A 17 -0.32 -3.89 -3.52
C LEU A 17 -0.38 -2.79 -4.59
N ALA A 18 0.08 -3.07 -5.80
CA ALA A 18 -0.01 -2.15 -6.93
C ALA A 18 -1.47 -1.76 -7.27
N TYR A 19 -2.39 -2.73 -7.25
CA TYR A 19 -3.81 -2.47 -7.46
C TYR A 19 -4.36 -1.54 -6.38
N MET A 20 -4.06 -1.79 -5.10
CA MET A 20 -4.50 -0.92 -4.01
C MET A 20 -3.97 0.51 -4.19
N ILE A 21 -2.67 0.66 -4.51
CA ILE A 21 -2.04 1.96 -4.73
C ILE A 21 -2.75 2.76 -5.83
N GLU A 22 -3.13 2.09 -6.91
CA GLU A 22 -3.88 2.69 -8.01
C GLU A 22 -5.30 3.08 -7.58
N GLN A 23 -6.02 2.20 -6.88
CA GLN A 23 -7.40 2.46 -6.44
C GLN A 23 -7.51 3.59 -5.41
N GLU A 24 -6.56 3.68 -4.48
CA GLU A 24 -6.50 4.77 -3.50
C GLU A 24 -5.93 6.07 -4.09
N GLY A 25 -5.50 6.06 -5.37
CA GLY A 25 -5.04 7.25 -6.09
C GLY A 25 -3.64 7.73 -5.68
N PHE A 26 -2.83 6.88 -5.07
CA PHE A 26 -1.49 7.24 -4.67
C PHE A 26 -0.54 7.32 -5.88
N ASN A 27 0.33 8.32 -5.88
CA ASN A 27 1.37 8.42 -6.90
C ASN A 27 2.52 7.46 -6.55
N ILE A 28 2.60 6.33 -7.26
CA ILE A 28 3.62 5.28 -7.05
C ILE A 28 5.07 5.81 -7.07
N SER A 29 5.35 6.89 -7.80
CA SER A 29 6.69 7.50 -7.85
C SER A 29 7.05 8.27 -6.57
N ARG A 30 6.03 8.71 -5.80
CA ARG A 30 6.17 9.58 -4.62
C ARG A 30 5.80 8.93 -3.30
N ILE A 31 5.68 7.60 -3.26
CA ILE A 31 5.38 6.88 -2.01
C ILE A 31 6.47 5.88 -1.63
N ALA A 32 6.48 5.52 -0.36
CA ALA A 32 7.00 4.27 0.17
C ALA A 32 5.87 3.55 0.93
N THR A 33 5.89 2.22 0.92
CA THR A 33 4.85 1.40 1.57
C THR A 33 5.47 0.39 2.52
N GLU A 34 4.82 0.18 3.64
CA GLU A 34 5.11 -0.87 4.61
C GLU A 34 3.88 -1.78 4.75
N ILE A 35 4.07 -3.08 4.88
CA ILE A 35 3.03 -4.04 5.22
C ILE A 35 3.46 -4.77 6.49
N ASN A 36 2.64 -4.69 7.55
CA ASN A 36 2.85 -5.40 8.81
C ASN A 36 4.25 -5.18 9.43
N GLY A 37 4.83 -3.98 9.32
CA GLY A 37 6.19 -3.69 9.81
C GLY A 37 7.30 -3.89 8.78
N GLU A 38 7.01 -4.43 7.60
CA GLU A 38 8.01 -4.69 6.56
C GLU A 38 7.89 -3.71 5.40
N ILE A 39 8.97 -2.97 5.12
CA ILE A 39 9.03 -2.05 3.98
C ILE A 39 9.07 -2.87 2.68
N ILE A 40 8.07 -2.65 1.83
CA ILE A 40 7.97 -3.34 0.53
C ILE A 40 8.72 -2.52 -0.53
N SER A 41 9.60 -3.17 -1.28
CA SER A 41 10.28 -2.52 -2.41
C SER A 41 9.30 -2.29 -3.57
N LYS A 42 9.39 -1.14 -4.25
CA LYS A 42 8.53 -0.81 -5.40
C LYS A 42 8.49 -1.89 -6.49
N LYS A 43 9.60 -2.61 -6.69
CA LYS A 43 9.69 -3.72 -7.65
C LYS A 43 8.76 -4.90 -7.29
N GLN A 44 8.42 -5.06 -6.02
CA GLN A 44 7.58 -6.14 -5.50
C GLN A 44 6.09 -5.77 -5.47
N TYR A 45 5.69 -4.52 -5.75
CA TYR A 45 4.29 -4.10 -5.58
C TYR A 45 3.29 -4.91 -6.42
N ASN A 46 3.69 -5.35 -7.63
CA ASN A 46 2.83 -6.18 -8.47
C ASN A 46 2.72 -7.63 -7.97
N GLU A 47 3.74 -8.12 -7.28
CA GLU A 47 3.86 -9.51 -6.82
C GLU A 47 3.35 -9.69 -5.38
N THR A 48 3.28 -8.59 -4.62
CA THR A 48 2.82 -8.60 -3.23
C THR A 48 1.30 -8.64 -3.21
N ILE A 49 0.74 -9.77 -2.79
CA ILE A 49 -0.70 -9.97 -2.65
C ILE A 49 -1.11 -9.57 -1.23
N LEU A 50 -2.18 -8.78 -1.14
CA LEU A 50 -2.77 -8.33 0.11
C LEU A 50 -3.74 -9.37 0.65
N HIS A 51 -3.71 -9.54 1.96
CA HIS A 51 -4.56 -10.48 2.69
C HIS A 51 -5.33 -9.77 3.78
N SER A 52 -6.53 -10.27 4.06
CA SER A 52 -7.34 -9.78 5.16
C SER A 52 -6.56 -9.79 6.48
N GLY A 53 -6.60 -8.66 7.18
CA GLY A 53 -5.84 -8.43 8.41
C GLY A 53 -4.53 -7.66 8.21
N ASP A 54 -4.07 -7.47 6.97
CA ASP A 54 -2.87 -6.66 6.71
C ASP A 54 -3.05 -5.22 7.18
N SER A 55 -1.99 -4.69 7.78
CA SER A 55 -1.84 -3.26 8.09
C SER A 55 -0.83 -2.65 7.14
N ILE A 56 -1.26 -1.68 6.36
CA ILE A 56 -0.48 -1.03 5.32
C ILE A 56 -0.28 0.44 5.69
N GLU A 57 0.97 0.86 5.76
CA GLU A 57 1.34 2.27 5.90
C GLU A 57 1.89 2.77 4.57
N VAL A 58 1.27 3.83 4.04
CA VAL A 58 1.63 4.51 2.80
C VAL A 58 2.02 5.94 3.16
N VAL A 59 3.31 6.23 3.04
CA VAL A 59 3.85 7.58 3.27
C VAL A 59 4.17 8.23 1.93
N SER A 60 3.77 9.49 1.78
CA SER A 60 4.07 10.31 0.60
C SER A 60 5.25 11.23 0.86
N PHE A 61 6.18 11.29 -0.08
CA PHE A 61 7.24 12.29 -0.07
C PHE A 61 6.63 13.66 -0.42
N VAL A 62 6.57 14.54 0.58
CA VAL A 62 6.34 15.98 0.35
C VAL A 62 7.64 16.56 -0.17
N GLY A 63 7.63 17.12 -1.39
CA GLY A 63 8.83 17.73 -1.98
C GLY A 63 9.33 18.85 -1.09
N GLY A 64 10.61 18.82 -0.72
CA GLY A 64 11.26 19.89 0.03
C GLY A 64 11.87 20.92 -0.92
N GLY A 65 11.35 22.14 -0.91
CA GLY A 65 11.88 23.30 -1.66
C GLY A 65 10.87 23.91 -2.60
#